data_AF-M2APN0-F1
#
_entry.id   AF-M2APN0-F1
#
_cell.length_a   1.000
_cell.length_b   1.000
_cell.length_c   1.000
_cell.angle_alpha   90.00
_cell.angle_beta   90.00
_cell.angle_gamma   90.00
#
_symmetry.space_group_name_H-M   'P 1'
#
loop_
_entity.id
_entity.type
_entity.pdbx_description
1 polymer ?
#
loop_
_entity_poly.entity_id
_entity_poly.type
_entity_poly.pdbx_seq_one_letter_code
_entity_poly.pdbx_strand_id
1 'polypeptide(L)'
;MLAALLIGLVSLLAWVFSNSDFDFTPGNVEQSLLTGEQLDRQTRQRMEHLPEALRDTSVNPRAQAERLMQAGQYNEAVIYLYGHQLLLLDRVHWLRLARGKTNSRYVRETKRSQPDAGNRLQQTVSAFERAYFGRHEISQAEFQRLWETNAVLEQSIQAADSVRKTGAA
;
A
#
# COMPACT_ATOMS: atom_id res chain seq x y z
N MET A 1 31.14 28.56 -6.15
CA MET A 1 30.33 28.34 -7.37
C MET A 1 29.32 27.20 -7.23
N LEU A 2 29.64 26.08 -6.56
CA LEU A 2 28.71 24.94 -6.35
C LEU A 2 27.42 25.28 -5.57
N ALA A 3 27.49 26.14 -4.56
CA ALA A 3 26.32 26.48 -3.74
C ALA A 3 25.24 27.28 -4.51
N ALA A 4 25.64 28.14 -5.44
CA ALA A 4 24.71 28.94 -6.24
C ALA A 4 23.96 28.10 -7.29
N LEU A 5 24.62 27.07 -7.84
CA LEU A 5 24.00 26.10 -8.74
C LEU A 5 22.97 25.21 -8.03
N LEU A 6 23.26 24.82 -6.79
CA LEU A 6 22.32 24.08 -5.93
C LEU A 6 21.06 24.90 -5.62
N ILE A 7 21.23 26.16 -5.24
CA ILE A 7 20.09 27.05 -4.93
C ILE A 7 19.25 27.33 -6.18
N GLY A 8 19.90 27.53 -7.33
CA GLY A 8 19.22 27.70 -8.62
C GLY A 8 18.43 26.47 -9.04
N LEU A 9 19.02 25.27 -8.88
CA LEU A 9 18.35 24.00 -9.18
C LEU A 9 17.15 23.76 -8.26
N VAL A 10 17.30 24.03 -6.96
CA VAL A 10 16.20 23.89 -5.98
C VAL A 10 15.06 24.86 -6.29
N SER A 11 15.38 26.10 -6.66
CA SER A 11 14.38 27.12 -7.01
C SER A 11 13.65 26.79 -8.32
N LEU A 12 14.37 26.26 -9.32
CA LEU A 12 13.79 25.81 -10.59
C LEU A 12 12.87 24.60 -10.38
N LEU A 13 13.29 23.65 -9.56
CA LEU A 13 12.48 22.47 -9.21
C LEU A 13 11.20 22.91 -8.49
N ALA A 14 11.30 23.81 -7.50
CA ALA A 14 10.13 24.34 -6.79
C ALA A 14 9.14 25.08 -7.72
N TRP A 15 9.66 25.84 -8.69
CA TRP A 15 8.82 26.54 -9.68
C TRP A 15 8.06 25.56 -10.59
N VAL A 16 8.70 24.47 -11.04
CA VAL A 16 8.06 23.43 -11.86
C VAL A 16 6.98 22.67 -11.08
N PHE A 17 7.21 22.38 -9.80
CA PHE A 17 6.23 21.70 -8.94
C PHE A 17 4.96 22.52 -8.68
N SER A 18 5.05 23.84 -8.70
CA SER A 18 3.91 24.72 -8.42
C SER A 18 3.01 24.96 -9.63
N ASN A 19 3.43 24.57 -10.85
CA ASN A 19 2.78 24.99 -12.09
C ASN A 19 2.31 23.81 -12.98
N SER A 20 2.10 22.62 -12.43
CA SER A 20 1.61 21.48 -13.23
C SER A 20 0.40 20.78 -12.59
N ASP A 21 -0.78 21.21 -13.01
CA ASP A 21 -2.05 20.49 -12.85
C ASP A 21 -1.95 19.14 -13.59
N PHE A 22 -2.24 18.02 -12.91
CA PHE A 22 -2.05 16.67 -13.46
C PHE A 22 -3.38 15.92 -13.63
N ASP A 23 -3.86 15.86 -14.88
CA ASP A 23 -4.97 15.00 -15.31
C ASP A 23 -4.45 13.62 -15.74
N PHE A 24 -5.09 12.56 -15.23
CA PHE A 24 -4.77 11.15 -15.57
C PHE A 24 -5.62 10.65 -16.74
N THR A 25 -4.99 10.40 -17.90
CA THR A 25 -5.57 9.60 -19.01
C THR A 25 -4.86 8.25 -19.15
N PRO A 26 -5.58 7.13 -19.28
CA PRO A 26 -4.98 5.79 -19.30
C PRO A 26 -4.59 5.37 -20.73
N GLY A 27 -3.29 5.19 -20.97
CA GLY A 27 -2.76 4.58 -22.18
C GLY A 27 -1.23 4.57 -22.19
N ASN A 28 -0.63 3.42 -22.50
CA ASN A 28 0.82 3.15 -22.67
C ASN A 28 1.61 2.72 -21.41
N VAL A 29 1.41 1.46 -21.02
CA VAL A 29 2.22 0.73 -20.02
C VAL A 29 3.66 0.45 -20.49
N GLU A 30 3.93 0.53 -21.79
CA GLU A 30 5.25 0.23 -22.37
C GLU A 30 6.33 1.26 -22.03
N GLN A 31 5.94 2.51 -21.72
CA GLN A 31 6.89 3.57 -21.32
C GLN A 31 7.17 3.62 -19.81
N SER A 32 6.40 2.93 -18.97
CA SER A 32 6.60 2.90 -17.50
C SER A 32 7.89 2.19 -17.08
N LEU A 33 8.49 1.38 -17.94
CA LEU A 33 9.78 0.71 -17.67
C LEU A 33 10.96 1.71 -17.63
N LEU A 34 10.82 2.89 -18.24
CA LEU A 34 11.80 3.98 -18.18
C LEU A 34 11.50 5.00 -17.04
N THR A 35 10.36 4.85 -16.35
CA THR A 35 9.81 5.75 -15.33
C THR A 35 10.06 5.24 -13.89
N GLY A 36 11.01 4.31 -13.69
CA GLY A 36 11.28 3.69 -12.39
C GLY A 36 11.72 4.67 -11.29
N GLU A 37 12.39 5.78 -11.65
CA GLU A 37 12.82 6.79 -10.66
C GLU A 37 11.70 7.75 -10.22
N GLN A 38 10.73 8.05 -11.10
CA GLN A 38 9.59 8.91 -10.75
C GLN A 38 8.57 8.16 -9.89
N LEU A 39 8.38 6.86 -10.15
CA LEU A 39 7.59 5.99 -9.29
C LEU A 39 8.23 5.87 -7.90
N ASP A 40 9.56 5.79 -7.80
CA ASP A 40 10.29 5.65 -6.53
C ASP A 40 10.15 6.87 -5.60
N ARG A 41 10.11 8.10 -6.12
CA ARG A 41 9.92 9.31 -5.27
C ARG A 41 8.46 9.57 -4.92
N GLN A 42 7.57 9.47 -5.91
CA GLN A 42 6.14 9.66 -5.70
C GLN A 42 5.60 8.56 -4.78
N THR A 43 6.15 7.35 -4.86
CA THR A 43 5.73 6.24 -4.02
C THR A 43 6.47 6.20 -2.67
N ARG A 44 7.72 6.69 -2.55
CA ARG A 44 8.31 7.03 -1.22
C ARG A 44 7.54 8.10 -0.48
N GLN A 45 7.12 9.17 -1.15
CA GLN A 45 6.26 10.21 -0.55
C GLN A 45 4.89 9.65 -0.19
N ARG A 46 4.28 8.80 -1.04
CA ARG A 46 3.06 8.05 -0.67
C ARG A 46 3.27 7.10 0.49
N MET A 47 4.47 6.54 0.71
CA MET A 47 4.79 5.71 1.87
C MET A 47 4.94 6.53 3.17
N GLU A 48 5.46 7.76 3.08
CA GLU A 48 5.51 8.71 4.21
C GLU A 48 4.13 9.26 4.57
N HIS A 49 3.23 9.31 3.58
CA HIS A 49 1.82 9.69 3.69
C HIS A 49 0.87 8.49 3.63
N LEU A 50 1.36 7.24 3.78
CA LEU A 50 0.54 6.04 3.66
C LEU A 50 -0.59 5.96 4.70
N PRO A 51 -0.52 6.63 5.87
CA PRO A 51 -1.68 6.79 6.74
C PRO A 51 -2.74 7.78 6.21
N GLU A 52 -2.36 8.76 5.37
CA GLU A 52 -3.23 9.81 4.84
C GLU A 52 -3.83 9.44 3.49
N ALA A 53 -3.05 8.86 2.57
CA ALA A 53 -3.53 8.38 1.26
C ALA A 53 -4.52 7.21 1.38
N LEU A 54 -4.47 6.44 2.47
CA LEU A 54 -5.43 5.37 2.78
C LEU A 54 -6.69 5.88 3.51
N ARG A 55 -6.70 7.16 3.95
CA ARG A 55 -7.89 7.82 4.53
C ARG A 55 -8.72 8.54 3.47
N ASP A 56 -8.13 8.85 2.32
CA ASP A 56 -8.84 9.50 1.23
C ASP A 56 -9.78 8.47 0.55
N THR A 57 -11.08 8.66 0.78
CA THR A 57 -12.12 7.62 0.66
C THR A 57 -12.65 7.44 -0.78
N SER A 58 -11.99 8.01 -1.80
CA SER A 58 -12.50 7.97 -3.17
C SER A 58 -12.26 6.63 -3.89
N VAL A 59 -11.26 5.85 -3.47
CA VAL A 59 -10.91 4.57 -4.10
C VAL A 59 -10.94 3.46 -3.05
N ASN A 60 -11.86 2.49 -3.22
CA ASN A 60 -11.88 1.28 -2.40
C ASN A 60 -10.63 0.42 -2.73
N PRO A 61 -9.64 0.29 -1.81
CA PRO A 61 -8.38 -0.36 -2.13
C PRO A 61 -8.55 -1.84 -2.49
N ARG A 62 -9.52 -2.52 -1.88
CA ARG A 62 -9.84 -3.91 -2.19
C ARG A 62 -10.40 -4.09 -3.60
N ALA A 63 -11.23 -3.16 -4.05
CA ALA A 63 -11.75 -3.17 -5.42
C ALA A 63 -10.65 -2.84 -6.45
N GLN A 64 -9.74 -1.93 -6.11
CA GLN A 64 -8.61 -1.60 -6.98
C GLN A 64 -7.62 -2.76 -7.11
N ALA A 65 -7.31 -3.44 -5.99
CA ALA A 65 -6.49 -4.66 -6.03
C ALA A 65 -7.12 -5.75 -6.92
N GLU A 66 -8.45 -5.88 -6.90
CA GLU A 66 -9.16 -6.85 -7.73
C GLU A 66 -9.06 -6.52 -9.23
N ARG A 67 -9.26 -5.24 -9.59
CA ARG A 67 -9.13 -4.79 -10.98
C ARG A 67 -7.72 -5.04 -11.52
N LEU A 68 -6.70 -4.74 -10.73
CA LEU A 68 -5.31 -4.96 -11.09
C LEU A 68 -4.99 -6.45 -11.21
N MET A 69 -5.50 -7.27 -10.29
CA MET A 69 -5.39 -8.73 -10.37
C MET A 69 -6.00 -9.27 -11.67
N GLN A 70 -7.21 -8.82 -12.04
CA GLN A 70 -7.87 -9.22 -13.29
C GLN A 70 -7.11 -8.76 -14.54
N ALA A 71 -6.41 -7.63 -14.46
CA ALA A 71 -5.53 -7.11 -15.51
C ALA A 71 -4.14 -7.77 -15.53
N GLY A 72 -3.84 -8.69 -14.62
CA GLY A 72 -2.51 -9.34 -14.50
C GLY A 72 -1.42 -8.45 -13.89
N GLN A 73 -1.78 -7.30 -13.33
CA GLN A 73 -0.87 -6.30 -12.76
C GLN A 73 -0.62 -6.58 -11.26
N TYR A 74 0.07 -7.69 -10.97
CA TYR A 74 0.19 -8.22 -9.59
C TYR A 74 1.11 -7.39 -8.69
N ASN A 75 2.15 -6.77 -9.25
CA ASN A 75 3.08 -5.91 -8.51
C ASN A 75 2.37 -4.67 -7.97
N GLU A 76 1.45 -4.09 -8.75
CA GLU A 76 0.62 -2.98 -8.34
C GLU A 76 -0.49 -3.46 -7.42
N ALA A 77 -1.12 -4.59 -7.73
CA ALA A 77 -2.22 -5.16 -6.94
C ALA A 77 -1.82 -5.42 -5.48
N VAL A 78 -0.57 -5.83 -5.23
CA VAL A 78 -0.09 -6.12 -3.86
C VAL A 78 -0.03 -4.88 -2.98
N ILE A 79 0.19 -3.69 -3.57
CA ILE A 79 0.23 -2.41 -2.85
C ILE A 79 -1.16 -2.10 -2.29
N TYR A 80 -2.19 -2.22 -3.13
CA TYR A 80 -3.58 -1.98 -2.74
C TYR A 80 -4.10 -3.06 -1.78
N LEU A 81 -3.70 -4.32 -1.98
CA LEU A 81 -4.02 -5.41 -1.05
C LEU A 81 -3.41 -5.15 0.33
N TYR A 82 -2.15 -4.74 0.40
CA TYR A 82 -1.49 -4.41 1.66
C TYR A 82 -2.19 -3.22 2.37
N GLY A 83 -2.49 -2.15 1.63
CA GLY A 83 -3.22 -0.99 2.16
C GLY A 83 -4.60 -1.36 2.72
N HIS A 84 -5.35 -2.19 2.00
CA HIS A 84 -6.64 -2.73 2.47
C HIS A 84 -6.52 -3.49 3.79
N GLN A 85 -5.54 -4.40 3.90
CA GLN A 85 -5.32 -5.18 5.12
C GLN A 85 -5.01 -4.28 6.32
N LEU A 86 -4.18 -3.25 6.13
CA LEU A 86 -3.86 -2.30 7.20
C LEU A 86 -5.11 -1.56 7.70
N LEU A 87 -5.96 -1.09 6.79
CA LEU A 87 -7.22 -0.41 7.15
C LEU A 87 -8.18 -1.34 7.91
N LEU A 88 -8.33 -2.58 7.45
CA LEU A 88 -9.18 -3.56 8.14
C LEU A 88 -8.69 -3.86 9.56
N LEU A 89 -7.39 -4.04 9.73
CA LEU A 89 -6.77 -4.37 11.02
C LEU A 89 -6.82 -3.20 12.00
N ASP A 90 -6.67 -1.96 11.51
CA ASP A 90 -6.82 -0.73 12.31
C ASP A 90 -8.27 -0.55 12.79
N ARG A 91 -9.26 -0.83 11.93
CA ARG A 91 -10.69 -0.75 12.25
C ARG A 91 -11.09 -1.63 13.44
N VAL A 92 -10.52 -2.83 13.56
CA VAL A 92 -10.74 -3.73 14.71
C VAL A 92 -9.68 -3.58 15.81
N HIS A 93 -8.82 -2.56 15.72
CA HIS A 93 -7.76 -2.23 16.66
C HIS A 93 -6.75 -3.36 16.95
N TRP A 94 -6.56 -4.27 15.99
CA TRP A 94 -5.50 -5.29 16.11
C TRP A 94 -4.11 -4.70 15.84
N LEU A 95 -4.07 -3.58 15.13
CA LEU A 95 -2.92 -2.70 15.02
C LEU A 95 -3.37 -1.23 15.10
N ARG A 96 -2.41 -0.31 15.20
CA ARG A 96 -2.68 1.13 15.05
C ARG A 96 -1.86 1.74 13.92
N LEU A 97 -2.54 2.37 12.96
CA LEU A 97 -1.89 3.14 11.90
C LEU A 97 -1.19 4.38 12.47
N ALA A 98 0.08 4.57 12.09
CA ALA A 98 0.87 5.72 12.50
C ALA A 98 1.91 6.09 11.44
N ARG A 99 2.18 7.38 11.27
CA ARG A 99 3.21 7.88 10.37
C ARG A 99 4.61 7.39 10.79
N GLY A 100 5.43 6.99 9.83
CA GLY A 100 6.78 6.48 10.07
C GLY A 100 6.84 5.06 10.69
N LYS A 101 5.70 4.38 10.85
CA LYS A 101 5.64 3.02 11.38
C LYS A 101 6.05 2.01 10.31
N THR A 102 7.03 1.15 10.63
CA THR A 102 7.56 0.15 9.69
C THR A 102 6.62 -1.04 9.52
N ASN A 103 6.71 -1.72 8.36
CA ASN A 103 5.99 -2.97 8.07
C ASN A 103 6.20 -4.03 9.17
N SER A 104 7.45 -4.23 9.60
CA SER A 104 7.81 -5.17 10.67
C SER A 104 7.12 -4.84 12.00
N ARG A 105 6.86 -3.56 12.28
CA ARG A 105 6.16 -3.13 13.49
C ARG A 105 4.66 -3.40 13.38
N TYR A 106 4.05 -3.19 12.20
CA TYR A 106 2.65 -3.57 11.95
C TYR A 106 2.44 -5.08 12.11
N VAL A 107 3.31 -5.90 11.53
CA VAL A 107 3.24 -7.36 11.70
C VAL A 107 3.38 -7.76 13.16
N ARG A 108 4.38 -7.23 13.87
CA ARG A 108 4.62 -7.59 15.28
C ARG A 108 3.44 -7.21 16.17
N GLU A 109 2.88 -6.03 15.98
CA GLU A 109 1.70 -5.58 16.73
C GLU A 109 0.49 -6.47 16.42
N THR A 110 0.23 -6.74 15.14
CA THR A 110 -0.86 -7.62 14.74
C THR A 110 -0.68 -9.01 15.32
N LYS A 111 0.52 -9.60 15.28
CA LYS A 111 0.79 -10.92 15.89
C LYS A 111 0.57 -10.94 17.40
N ARG A 112 0.84 -9.83 18.09
CA ARG A 112 0.61 -9.70 19.53
C ARG A 112 -0.89 -9.72 19.87
N SER A 113 -1.71 -9.08 19.03
CA SER A 113 -3.17 -9.02 19.21
C SER A 113 -3.87 -10.26 18.67
N GLN A 114 -3.50 -10.69 17.46
CA GLN A 114 -3.97 -11.87 16.77
C GLN A 114 -2.86 -12.55 15.93
N PRO A 115 -2.29 -13.67 16.40
CA PRO A 115 -1.20 -14.37 15.73
C PRO A 115 -1.47 -14.74 14.27
N ASP A 116 -2.64 -15.32 13.99
CA ASP A 116 -2.99 -15.78 12.64
C ASP A 116 -3.14 -14.61 11.67
N ALA A 117 -3.82 -13.54 12.07
CA ALA A 117 -3.95 -12.33 11.28
C ALA A 117 -2.57 -11.71 10.99
N GLY A 118 -1.67 -11.72 11.98
CA GLY A 118 -0.31 -11.23 11.81
C GLY A 118 0.55 -12.09 10.87
N ASN A 119 0.34 -13.41 10.84
CA ASN A 119 0.98 -14.29 9.87
C ASN A 119 0.51 -14.02 8.43
N ARG A 120 -0.80 -13.79 8.24
CA ARG A 120 -1.37 -13.41 6.94
C ARG A 120 -0.85 -12.06 6.45
N LEU A 121 -0.79 -11.07 7.35
CA LEU A 121 -0.19 -9.77 7.04
C LEU A 121 1.28 -9.90 6.64
N GLN A 122 2.06 -10.74 7.34
CA GLN A 122 3.46 -10.96 7.03
C GLN A 122 3.68 -11.51 5.61
N GLN A 123 2.83 -12.43 5.15
CA GLN A 123 2.93 -12.98 3.79
C GLN A 123 2.77 -11.87 2.73
N THR A 124 1.78 -11.00 2.92
CA THR A 124 1.53 -9.86 2.02
C THR A 124 2.66 -8.84 2.08
N VAL A 125 3.16 -8.53 3.29
CA VAL A 125 4.32 -7.63 3.49
C VAL A 125 5.55 -8.17 2.77
N SER A 126 5.85 -9.46 2.88
CA SER A 126 7.02 -10.06 2.23
C SER A 126 6.91 -10.07 0.70
N ALA A 127 5.70 -10.19 0.13
CA ALA A 127 5.48 -10.04 -1.31
C ALA A 127 5.61 -8.59 -1.76
N PHE A 128 5.02 -7.65 -1.02
CA PHE A 128 5.17 -6.22 -1.24
C PHE A 128 6.63 -5.79 -1.21
N GLU A 129 7.39 -6.17 -0.19
CA GLU A 129 8.80 -5.78 -0.04
C GLU A 129 9.67 -6.32 -1.20
N ARG A 130 9.41 -7.55 -1.66
CA ARG A 130 10.11 -8.11 -2.83
C ARG A 130 9.78 -7.40 -4.12
N ALA A 131 8.50 -7.11 -4.37
CA ALA A 131 8.09 -6.41 -5.58
C ALA A 131 8.60 -4.97 -5.61
N TYR A 132 8.47 -4.29 -4.48
CA TYR A 132 8.65 -2.84 -4.41
C TYR A 132 10.10 -2.43 -4.14
N PHE A 133 10.84 -3.15 -3.29
CA PHE A 133 12.26 -2.87 -3.04
C PHE A 133 13.20 -3.77 -3.82
N GLY A 134 12.78 -5.02 -4.05
CA GLY A 134 13.59 -6.02 -4.74
C GLY A 134 13.40 -6.05 -6.25
N ARG A 135 12.41 -5.35 -6.82
CA ARG A 135 12.04 -5.41 -8.25
C ARG A 135 11.75 -6.85 -8.75
N HIS A 136 11.23 -7.71 -7.87
CA HIS A 136 10.83 -9.07 -8.24
C HIS A 136 9.37 -9.10 -8.67
N GLU A 137 9.09 -9.76 -9.80
CA GLU A 137 7.70 -9.93 -10.24
C GLU A 137 6.93 -10.91 -9.34
N ILE A 138 5.71 -10.52 -9.00
CA ILE A 138 4.74 -11.41 -8.34
C ILE A 138 4.03 -12.22 -9.42
N SER A 139 4.14 -13.55 -9.33
CA SER A 139 3.41 -14.44 -10.22
C SER A 139 1.90 -14.45 -9.92
N GLN A 140 1.08 -14.81 -10.91
CA GLN A 140 -0.36 -15.01 -10.72
C GLN A 140 -0.67 -15.97 -9.57
N ALA A 141 -0.01 -17.13 -9.54
CA ALA A 141 -0.24 -18.14 -8.52
C ALA A 141 0.14 -17.64 -7.11
N GLU A 142 1.16 -16.80 -7.02
CA GLU A 142 1.54 -16.16 -5.77
C GLU A 142 0.50 -15.14 -5.32
N PHE A 143 0.08 -14.24 -6.22
CA PHE A 143 -0.93 -13.24 -5.89
C PHE A 143 -2.26 -13.89 -5.50
N GLN A 144 -2.67 -14.95 -6.21
CA GLN A 144 -3.88 -15.69 -5.88
C GLN A 144 -3.83 -16.28 -4.46
N ARG A 145 -2.68 -16.81 -4.01
CA ARG A 145 -2.52 -17.26 -2.62
C ARG A 145 -2.67 -16.11 -1.62
N LEU A 146 -2.11 -14.93 -1.92
CA LEU A 146 -2.28 -13.74 -1.07
C LEU A 146 -3.75 -13.31 -1.01
N TRP A 147 -4.46 -13.42 -2.13
CA TRP A 147 -5.88 -13.11 -2.25
C TRP A 147 -6.77 -14.03 -1.40
N GLU A 148 -6.57 -15.34 -1.53
CA GLU A 148 -7.27 -16.36 -0.74
C GLU A 148 -6.97 -16.18 0.76
N THR A 149 -5.71 -15.89 1.09
CA THR A 149 -5.29 -15.58 2.46
C THR A 149 -5.98 -14.33 3.00
N ASN A 150 -6.15 -13.30 2.17
CA ASN A 150 -6.88 -12.08 2.52
C ASN A 150 -8.37 -12.35 2.77
N ALA A 151 -9.03 -13.21 1.99
CA ALA A 151 -10.44 -13.55 2.21
C ALA A 151 -10.66 -14.18 3.60
N VAL A 152 -9.74 -15.01 4.08
CA VAL A 152 -9.81 -15.58 5.44
C VAL A 152 -9.56 -14.50 6.52
N LEU A 153 -8.68 -13.54 6.24
CA LEU A 153 -8.47 -12.39 7.13
C LEU A 153 -9.75 -11.54 7.25
N GLU A 154 -10.41 -11.25 6.13
CA GLU A 154 -11.68 -10.51 6.09
C GLU A 154 -12.76 -11.20 6.93
N GLN A 155 -12.91 -12.52 6.81
CA GLN A 155 -13.85 -13.30 7.62
C GLN A 155 -13.54 -13.21 9.12
N SER A 156 -12.26 -13.32 9.49
CA SER A 156 -11.82 -13.24 10.89
C SER A 156 -12.13 -11.87 11.51
N ILE A 157 -11.96 -10.81 10.72
CA ILE A 157 -12.24 -9.43 11.12
C ILE A 157 -13.75 -9.19 11.21
N GLN A 158 -14.55 -9.74 10.29
CA GLN A 158 -16.01 -9.65 10.36
C GLN A 158 -16.58 -10.34 11.60
N ALA A 159 -16.03 -11.50 11.98
CA ALA A 159 -16.40 -12.18 13.22
C ALA A 159 -16.06 -11.31 14.45
N ALA A 160 -14.87 -10.72 14.50
CA ALA A 160 -14.44 -9.84 15.59
C ALA A 160 -15.30 -8.56 15.71
N ASP A 161 -15.66 -7.95 14.58
CA ASP A 161 -16.52 -6.75 14.54
C ASP A 161 -17.95 -7.06 15.02
N SER A 162 -18.47 -8.24 14.69
CA SER A 162 -19.80 -8.70 15.12
C SER A 162 -19.87 -8.89 16.64
N VAL A 163 -18.86 -9.53 17.23
CA VAL A 163 -18.76 -9.72 18.70
C VAL A 163 -18.72 -8.38 19.43
N ARG A 164 -17.98 -7.40 18.91
CA ARG A 164 -17.90 -6.06 19.51
C ARG A 164 -19.25 -5.34 19.52
N LYS A 165 -20.03 -5.44 18.45
CA LYS A 165 -21.36 -4.82 18.35
C LYS A 165 -22.36 -5.41 19.34
N THR A 166 -22.28 -6.73 19.59
CA THR A 166 -23.17 -7.41 20.54
C THR A 166 -22.82 -7.12 22.01
N GLY A 167 -21.54 -6.92 22.34
CA GLY A 167 -21.11 -6.63 23.72
C GLY A 167 -21.27 -5.17 24.17
N ALA A 168 -21.74 -4.28 23.30
CA ALA A 168 -21.97 -2.86 23.59
C ALA A 168 -23.46 -2.52 23.81
N ALA A 169 -24.33 -3.54 23.82
CA ALA A 169 -25.76 -3.46 24.13
C ALA A 169 -26.03 -4.02 25.54
#